data_AF-A0AAP4EFF6-F1
#
_entry.id   AF-A0AAP4EFF6-F1
#
_cell.length_a   1.000
_cell.length_b   1.000
_cell.length_c   1.000
_cell.angle_alpha   90.00
_cell.angle_beta   90.00
_cell.angle_gamma   90.00
#
_symmetry.space_group_name_H-M   'P 1'
#
loop_
_entity.id
_entity.type
_entity.pdbx_description
1 polymer ?
#
loop_
_entity_poly.entity_id
_entity_poly.type
_entity_poly.pdbx_seq_one_letter_code
_entity_poly.pdbx_strand_id
1 'polypeptide(L)' 'MEREKALAKGKILSKKRIRILFVLNIILSVIMAILILKKIYDRNYSNIIGFLTPLIIITYNFYFLNLNIKARKRLG' A
#
# COMPACT_ATOMS: atom_id res chain seq x y z
N MET A 1 -21.89 9.86 6.66
CA MET A 1 -21.83 9.11 7.94
C MET A 1 -21.98 7.59 7.82
N GLU A 2 -22.90 7.05 7.00
CA GLU A 2 -23.08 5.58 6.94
C GLU A 2 -21.95 4.80 6.24
N ARG A 3 -21.40 5.30 5.14
CA ARG A 3 -20.23 4.70 4.45
C ARG A 3 -18.98 4.66 5.34
N GLU A 4 -18.81 5.67 6.19
CA GLU A 4 -17.70 5.77 7.14
C GLU A 4 -17.84 4.79 8.31
N LYS A 5 -19.08 4.57 8.79
CA LYS A 5 -19.38 3.53 9.76
C LYS A 5 -19.17 2.11 9.20
N ALA A 6 -19.46 1.90 7.91
CA ALA A 6 -19.17 0.64 7.23
C ALA A 6 -17.66 0.40 7.07
N LEU A 7 -16.87 1.44 6.74
CA LEU A 7 -15.40 1.38 6.68
C LEU A 7 -14.76 1.15 8.07
N ALA A 8 -15.29 1.79 9.11
CA ALA A 8 -14.81 1.67 10.49
C ALA A 8 -15.23 0.35 11.17
N LYS A 9 -16.25 -0.35 10.65
CA LYS A 9 -16.55 -1.76 10.98
C LYS A 9 -15.47 -2.71 10.45
N GLY A 10 -14.73 -2.31 9.42
CA GLY A 10 -13.47 -2.96 9.03
C GLY A 10 -12.44 -2.80 10.16
N LYS A 11 -11.98 -3.92 10.71
CA LYS A 11 -11.06 -3.96 11.85
C LYS A 11 -9.82 -3.09 11.56
N ILE A 12 -9.69 -1.97 12.28
CA ILE A 12 -8.50 -1.09 12.18
C ILE A 12 -7.27 -1.91 12.49
N LEU A 13 -6.27 -1.85 11.61
CA LEU A 13 -5.02 -2.56 11.80
C LEU A 13 -4.25 -2.01 13.01
N SER A 14 -3.62 -2.92 13.76
CA SER A 14 -2.77 -2.53 14.89
C SER A 14 -1.59 -1.66 14.43
N LYS A 15 -1.03 -0.83 15.34
CA LYS A 15 0.18 -0.04 15.06
C LYS A 15 1.32 -0.88 14.44
N LYS A 16 1.48 -2.13 14.90
CA LYS A 16 2.47 -3.08 14.38
C LYS A 16 2.21 -3.43 12.90
N ARG A 17 0.96 -3.74 12.54
CA ARG A 17 0.57 -4.07 11.16
C ARG A 17 0.72 -2.87 10.21
N ILE A 18 0.41 -1.66 10.68
CA ILE A 18 0.62 -0.42 9.90
C ILE A 18 2.12 -0.20 9.61
N ARG A 19 3.01 -0.40 10.59
CA ARG A 19 4.48 -0.35 10.35
C ARG A 19 4.93 -1.41 9.35
N ILE A 20 4.40 -2.63 9.45
CA ILE A 20 4.74 -3.70 8.49
C ILE A 20 4.33 -3.30 7.07
N LEU A 21 3.11 -2.77 6.89
CA LEU A 21 2.65 -2.28 5.59
C LEU A 21 3.53 -1.16 5.05
N PHE A 22 4.00 -0.25 5.91
CA PHE A 22 4.94 0.81 5.52
C PHE A 22 6.27 0.25 5.02
N VAL A 23 6.88 -0.66 5.79
CA VAL A 23 8.15 -1.30 5.40
C VAL A 23 7.99 -2.11 4.12
N LEU A 24 6.88 -2.86 3.98
CA LEU A 24 6.56 -3.61 2.77
C LEU A 24 6.46 -2.69 1.56
N ASN A 25 5.84 -1.51 1.71
CA ASN A 25 5.70 -0.54 0.63
C ASN A 25 7.07 0.00 0.17
N ILE A 26 7.98 0.28 1.11
CA ILE A 26 9.36 0.68 0.80
C ILE A 26 10.07 -0.42 0.00
N ILE A 27 10.01 -1.67 0.47
CA ILE A 27 10.67 -2.81 -0.19
C ILE A 27 10.13 -2.98 -1.62
N LEU A 28 8.81 -2.94 -1.80
CA LEU A 28 8.20 -3.06 -3.13
C LEU A 28 8.59 -1.90 -4.04
N SER A 29 8.71 -0.69 -3.52
CA SER A 29 9.14 0.49 -4.29
C SER A 29 10.59 0.38 -4.74
N VAL A 30 11.50 -0.13 -3.89
CA VAL A 30 12.90 -0.39 -4.25
C VAL A 30 12.99 -1.46 -5.34
N ILE A 31 12.25 -2.57 -5.18
CA ILE A 31 12.17 -3.63 -6.20
C ILE A 31 11.67 -3.05 -7.53
N MET A 32 10.64 -2.21 -7.48
CA MET A 32 10.09 -1.55 -8.67
C MET A 32 11.11 -0.64 -9.36
N ALA A 33 11.89 0.14 -8.62
CA ALA A 33 12.94 0.98 -9.17
C ALA A 33 14.03 0.15 -9.89
N ILE A 34 14.45 -0.96 -9.28
CA ILE A 34 15.41 -1.89 -9.89
C ILE A 34 14.83 -2.50 -11.17
N LEU A 35 13.57 -2.92 -11.14
CA LEU A 35 12.90 -3.51 -12.30
C LEU A 35 12.73 -2.51 -13.44
N ILE A 36 12.39 -1.25 -13.15
CA ILE A 36 12.31 -0.20 -14.17
C ILE A 36 13.69 0.02 -14.80
N LEU A 37 14.74 0.08 -13.98
CA LEU A 37 16.12 0.20 -14.48
C LEU A 37 16.47 -0.98 -15.38
N LYS A 38 16.16 -2.21 -14.98
CA LYS A 38 16.40 -3.41 -15.79
C LYS A 38 15.51 -3.50 -17.04
N LYS A 39 14.28 -2.98 -17.01
CA LYS A 39 13.38 -2.95 -18.17
C LYS A 39 13.97 -2.15 -19.34
N ILE A 40 14.78 -1.13 -19.04
CA ILE A 40 15.50 -0.36 -20.07
C ILE A 40 16.46 -1.27 -20.85
N TYR A 41 17.04 -2.27 -20.19
CA TYR A 41 18.02 -3.19 -20.77
C TYR A 41 17.40 -4.50 -21.28
N ASP A 42 16.21 -4.90 -20.77
CA ASP A 42 15.55 -6.15 -21.13
C ASP A 42 14.02 -6.02 -21.02
N ARG A 43 13.30 -6.25 -22.13
CA ARG A 43 11.84 -6.08 -22.20
C ARG A 43 11.05 -7.11 -21.39
N ASN A 44 11.66 -8.23 -20.99
CA ASN A 44 11.00 -9.31 -20.23
C ASN A 44 10.49 -8.86 -18.85
N TYR A 45 11.04 -7.78 -18.29
CA TYR A 45 10.60 -7.24 -17.00
C TYR A 45 9.24 -6.52 -17.07
N SER A 46 8.67 -6.29 -18.25
CA SER A 46 7.40 -5.56 -18.41
C SER A 46 6.21 -6.26 -17.74
N ASN A 47 6.13 -7.59 -17.78
CA ASN A 47 5.06 -8.35 -17.14
C ASN A 47 5.15 -8.27 -15.61
N ILE A 48 6.37 -8.32 -15.07
CA ILE A 48 6.61 -8.23 -13.62
C ILE A 48 6.25 -6.82 -13.11
N ILE A 49 6.63 -5.78 -13.84
CA ILE A 49 6.26 -4.38 -13.56
C ILE A 49 4.74 -4.19 -13.61
N GLY A 50 4.09 -4.78 -14.62
CA GLY A 50 2.63 -4.75 -14.78
C GLY A 50 1.89 -5.38 -13.59
N PHE A 51 2.46 -6.42 -12.97
CA PHE A 51 1.92 -7.04 -11.77
C PHE A 51 2.28 -6.30 -10.47
N LEU A 52 3.51 -5.80 -10.34
CA LEU A 52 3.97 -5.11 -9.13
C LEU A 52 3.24 -3.78 -8.91
N THR A 53 2.94 -3.05 -9.98
CA THR A 53 2.28 -1.74 -9.92
C THR A 53 0.94 -1.76 -9.17
N PRO A 54 -0.05 -2.61 -9.55
CA PRO A 54 -1.31 -2.69 -8.82
C PRO A 54 -1.12 -3.18 -7.38
N LEU A 55 -0.15 -4.07 -7.13
CA LEU A 55 0.16 -4.55 -5.77
C LEU A 55 0.64 -3.42 -4.84
N ILE A 56 1.52 -2.55 -5.34
CA ILE A 56 2.00 -1.35 -4.61
C ILE A 56 0.82 -0.42 -4.33
N ILE A 57 -0.03 -0.16 -5.33
CA ILE A 57 -1.19 0.73 -5.21
C ILE A 57 -2.17 0.21 -4.15
N ILE A 58 -2.49 -1.08 -4.15
CA ILE A 58 -3.40 -1.68 -3.15
C ILE A 58 -2.79 -1.56 -1.76
N THR A 59 -1.51 -1.88 -1.61
CA THR A 59 -0.80 -1.83 -0.32
C THR A 59 -0.75 -0.40 0.22
N TYR A 60 -0.50 0.59 -0.64
CA TYR A 60 -0.45 2.01 -0.27
C TYR A 60 -1.83 2.52 0.15
N ASN A 61 -2.88 2.19 -0.61
CA ASN A 61 -4.25 2.54 -0.27
C ASN A 61 -4.68 1.95 1.08
N PHE A 62 -4.38 0.67 1.34
CA PHE A 62 -4.67 0.04 2.63
C PHE A 62 -3.95 0.72 3.79
N TYR A 63 -2.68 1.11 3.61
CA TYR A 63 -1.92 1.86 4.61
C TYR A 63 -2.57 3.22 4.91
N PHE A 64 -2.85 4.02 3.87
CA PHE A 64 -3.40 5.37 4.02
C PHE A 64 -4.81 5.37 4.60
N LEU A 65 -5.63 4.39 4.19
CA LEU A 65 -6.99 4.22 4.68
C LEU A 65 -7.02 3.87 6.18
N ASN A 66 -6.07 3.05 6.65
CA ASN A 66 -5.90 2.78 8.08
C ASN A 66 -5.40 4.00 8.88
N LEU A 67 -4.52 4.82 8.30
CA LEU A 67 -4.10 6.08 8.93
C LEU A 67 -5.26 7.06 9.06
N ASN A 68 -6.08 7.24 8.02
CA ASN A 68 -7.22 8.15 8.02
C ASN A 68 -8.32 7.74 9.01
N ILE A 69 -8.66 6.45 9.08
CA ILE A 69 -9.65 5.96 10.06
C ILE A 69 -9.15 6.21 11.50
N LYS A 70 -7.86 6.02 11.74
CA LYS A 70 -7.25 6.25 13.06
C LYS A 70 -7.16 7.72 13.44
N ALA A 71 -6.89 8.59 12.47
CA ALA A 71 -6.91 10.05 12.66
C ALA A 71 -8.33 10.53 13.03
N ARG A 72 -9.36 10.05 12.33
CA ARG A 72 -10.75 10.36 12.68
C ARG A 72 -11.18 9.91 14.07
N LYS A 73 -10.80 8.69 14.50
CA LYS A 73 -11.11 8.20 15.86
C LYS A 73 -10.44 9.00 16.99
N ARG A 74 -9.41 9.82 16.69
CA ARG A 74 -8.76 10.70 17.67
C ARG A 74 -9.36 12.09 17.74
N LEU A 75 -10.13 12.49 16.71
CA LEU A 75 -10.71 13.82 16.57
C LEU A 75 -12.20 13.85 16.95
N GLY A 76 -12.76 12.72 17.41
CA GLY A 76 -14.13 12.59 17.91
C GLY A 76 -14.15 12.09 19.33
#